data_AF-A0A2D5ULA2-F1
#
_entry.id   AF-A0A2D5ULA2-F1
#
_cell.length_a   1.000
_cell.length_b   1.000
_cell.length_c   1.000
_cell.angle_alpha   90.00
_cell.angle_beta   90.00
_cell.angle_gamma   90.00
#
_symmetry.space_group_name_H-M   'P 1'
#
loop_
_entity.id
_entity.type
_entity.pdbx_description
1 polymer ?
#
loop_
_entity_poly.entity_id
_entity_poly.type
_entity_poly.pdbx_seq_one_letter_code
_entity_poly.pdbx_strand_id
1 'polypeptide(L)'
;MRIISFRTPKPKSFKYKPRYYDQQKEELEKRKAAMGIDNELTHDESLRLRMDKRWRAGSADEERSILTRIVTYLIYGIFIGGSIYIIMFTDIVEQILHAFGVTK
;
A
#
# COMPACT_ATOMS: atom_id res chain seq x y z
N MET A 1 3.46 -1.64 -63.15
CA MET A 1 2.69 -2.39 -62.14
C MET A 1 3.00 -1.82 -60.76
N ARG A 2 1.99 -1.52 -59.94
CA ARG A 2 2.19 -0.96 -58.59
C ARG A 2 1.63 -1.96 -57.58
N ILE A 3 2.53 -2.67 -56.89
CA ILE A 3 2.17 -3.61 -55.83
C ILE A 3 1.97 -2.79 -54.55
N ILE A 4 0.74 -2.75 -54.02
CA ILE A 4 0.41 -1.99 -52.82
C ILE A 4 0.17 -3.01 -51.68
N SER A 5 1.14 -3.13 -50.77
CA SER A 5 1.18 -4.16 -49.72
C SER A 5 0.54 -3.75 -48.38
N PHE A 6 -0.04 -2.55 -48.27
CA PHE A 6 -0.61 -2.06 -47.01
C PHE A 6 -2.11 -1.84 -47.15
N ARG A 7 -2.89 -2.89 -46.85
CA ARG A 7 -4.34 -2.80 -46.66
C ARG A 7 -4.64 -2.60 -45.19
N THR A 8 -4.95 -1.37 -44.79
CA THR A 8 -5.39 -1.09 -43.41
C THR A 8 -6.72 -1.79 -43.17
N PRO A 9 -6.82 -2.68 -42.16
CA PRO A 9 -8.09 -3.31 -41.84
C PRO A 9 -9.10 -2.26 -41.37
N LYS A 10 -10.36 -2.39 -41.80
CA LYS A 10 -11.43 -1.48 -41.36
C LYS A 10 -11.57 -1.60 -39.84
N PRO A 11 -11.55 -0.48 -39.08
CA PRO A 11 -11.71 -0.55 -37.63
C PRO A 11 -13.07 -1.16 -37.28
N LYS A 12 -13.10 -2.02 -36.25
CA LYS A 12 -14.35 -2.59 -35.73
C LYS A 12 -15.18 -1.44 -35.15
N SER A 13 -16.42 -1.27 -35.64
CA SER A 13 -17.36 -0.33 -35.07
C SER A 13 -17.97 -0.92 -33.80
N PHE A 14 -17.67 -0.35 -32.64
CA PHE A 14 -18.30 -0.74 -31.39
C PHE A 14 -19.58 0.06 -31.19
N LYS A 15 -20.71 -0.62 -30.99
CA LYS A 15 -21.95 0.02 -30.54
C LYS A 15 -21.82 0.30 -29.05
N TYR A 16 -21.29 1.47 -28.70
CA TYR A 16 -21.21 1.91 -27.31
C TYR A 16 -22.57 2.47 -26.88
N LYS A 17 -23.21 1.84 -25.89
CA LYS A 17 -24.35 2.43 -25.21
C LYS A 17 -23.78 3.29 -24.07
N PRO A 18 -23.91 4.63 -24.12
CA PRO A 18 -23.48 5.47 -23.02
C PRO A 18 -24.24 5.05 -21.77
N ARG A 19 -23.50 4.68 -20.72
CA ARG A 19 -24.06 4.55 -19.39
C ARG A 19 -23.73 5.82 -18.64
N TYR A 20 -24.76 6.51 -18.17
CA TYR A 20 -24.58 7.63 -17.29
C TYR A 20 -24.07 7.13 -15.94
N TYR A 21 -23.11 7.87 -15.40
CA TYR A 21 -22.57 7.61 -14.08
C TYR A 21 -23.61 7.98 -13.02
N ASP A 22 -23.90 7.06 -12.11
CA ASP A 22 -24.77 7.28 -10.97
C ASP A 22 -23.95 7.05 -9.69
N GLN A 23 -23.68 8.14 -8.98
CA GLN A 23 -22.85 8.16 -7.77
C GLN A 23 -23.50 7.36 -6.64
N GLN A 24 -24.82 7.50 -6.46
CA GLN A 24 -25.52 6.90 -5.32
C GLN A 24 -25.52 5.38 -5.45
N LYS A 25 -25.71 4.88 -6.68
CA LYS A 25 -25.66 3.46 -6.97
C LYS A 25 -24.28 2.86 -6.67
N GLU A 26 -23.21 3.52 -7.10
CA GLU A 26 -21.84 3.02 -6.89
C GLU A 26 -21.46 2.99 -5.40
N GLU A 27 -21.88 4.00 -4.63
CA GLU A 27 -21.63 4.03 -3.18
C GLU A 27 -22.37 2.91 -2.43
N LEU A 28 -23.62 2.64 -2.81
CA LEU A 28 -24.39 1.53 -2.23
C LEU A 28 -23.76 0.18 -2.57
N GLU A 29 -23.32 -0.02 -3.82
CA GLU A 29 -22.60 -1.23 -4.25
C GLU A 29 -21.28 -1.41 -3.48
N LYS A 30 -20.49 -0.34 -3.31
CA LYS A 30 -19.27 -0.35 -2.49
C LYS A 30 -19.55 -0.74 -1.03
N ARG A 31 -20.60 -0.18 -0.43
CA ARG A 31 -20.99 -0.49 0.96
C ARG A 31 -21.44 -1.95 1.09
N LYS A 32 -22.22 -2.46 0.13
CA LYS A 32 -22.63 -3.87 0.09
C LYS A 32 -21.43 -4.80 -0.04
N ALA A 33 -20.49 -4.49 -0.94
CA ALA A 33 -19.27 -5.25 -1.12
C ALA A 33 -18.38 -5.24 0.14
N ALA A 34 -18.30 -4.11 0.86
CA ALA A 34 -17.56 -4.00 2.11
C ALA A 34 -18.21 -4.80 3.26
N MET A 35 -19.54 -4.91 3.28
CA MET A 35 -20.29 -5.68 4.29
C MET A 35 -20.37 -7.18 3.97
N GLY A 36 -19.90 -7.63 2.80
CA GLY A 36 -19.91 -9.04 2.41
C GLY A 36 -21.31 -9.64 2.23
N ILE A 37 -22.33 -8.81 2.01
CA ILE A 37 -23.74 -9.22 1.94
C ILE A 37 -24.06 -9.93 0.61
N ASP A 38 -23.34 -9.58 -0.47
CA ASP A 38 -23.51 -10.18 -1.79
C ASP A 38 -22.29 -11.07 -2.11
N ASN A 39 -22.49 -12.39 -2.04
CA ASN A 39 -21.43 -13.40 -2.24
C ASN A 39 -21.08 -13.66 -3.72
N GLU A 40 -21.79 -13.03 -4.66
CA GLU A 40 -21.53 -13.09 -6.11
C GLU A 40 -21.34 -11.68 -6.67
N LEU A 41 -20.19 -11.07 -6.37
CA LEU A 41 -19.69 -9.97 -7.18
C LEU A 41 -19.63 -10.46 -8.63
N THR A 42 -20.32 -9.77 -9.53
CA THR A 42 -20.21 -10.08 -10.97
C THR A 42 -18.74 -9.96 -11.37
N HIS A 43 -18.25 -10.81 -12.28
CA HIS A 43 -16.83 -10.81 -12.68
C HIS A 43 -16.31 -9.41 -13.00
N ASP A 44 -17.09 -8.61 -13.74
CA ASP A 44 -16.80 -7.22 -14.08
C ASP A 44 -16.68 -6.29 -12.86
N GLU A 45 -17.48 -6.51 -11.82
CA GLU A 45 -17.47 -5.73 -10.59
C GLU A 45 -16.23 -6.06 -9.75
N SER A 46 -15.87 -7.34 -9.66
CA SER A 46 -14.63 -7.77 -9.00
C SER A 46 -13.39 -7.21 -9.71
N LEU A 47 -13.44 -7.12 -11.05
CA LEU A 47 -12.38 -6.54 -11.87
C LEU A 47 -12.26 -5.03 -11.59
N ARG A 48 -13.40 -4.31 -11.58
CA ARG A 48 -13.45 -2.89 -11.25
C ARG A 48 -12.90 -2.57 -9.86
N LEU A 49 -13.28 -3.35 -8.85
CA LEU A 49 -12.77 -3.17 -7.49
C LEU A 49 -11.25 -3.42 -7.40
N ARG A 50 -10.73 -4.41 -8.14
CA ARG A 50 -9.28 -4.65 -8.23
C ARG A 50 -8.56 -3.50 -8.93
N MET A 51 -9.15 -2.94 -9.99
CA MET A 51 -8.61 -1.79 -10.71
C MET A 51 -8.57 -0.55 -9.82
N ASP A 52 -9.67 -0.23 -9.12
CA ASP A 52 -9.75 0.91 -8.20
C ASP A 52 -8.76 0.76 -7.04
N LYS A 53 -8.66 -0.45 -6.44
CA LYS A 53 -7.66 -0.72 -5.39
C LYS A 53 -6.23 -0.50 -5.88
N ARG A 54 -5.88 -0.96 -7.08
CA ARG A 54 -4.53 -0.76 -7.65
C ARG A 54 -4.27 0.70 -7.99
N TRP A 55 -5.27 1.41 -8.50
CA TRP A 55 -5.16 2.82 -8.82
C TRP A 55 -4.92 3.66 -7.56
N ARG A 56 -5.66 3.38 -6.48
CA ARG A 56 -5.51 4.05 -5.18
C ARG A 56 -4.24 3.63 -4.44
N ALA A 57 -3.77 2.40 -4.62
CA ALA A 57 -2.54 1.92 -4.00
C ALA A 57 -1.33 2.77 -4.41
N GLY A 58 -1.24 3.14 -5.70
CA GLY A 58 -0.16 4.00 -6.21
C GLY A 58 -0.08 5.37 -5.54
N SER A 59 -1.21 5.92 -5.04
CA SER A 59 -1.26 7.19 -4.31
C SER A 59 -1.10 7.04 -2.79
N ALA A 60 -1.39 5.88 -2.22
CA ALA A 60 -1.33 5.66 -0.76
C ALA A 60 0.05 5.19 -0.27
N ASP A 61 0.87 4.61 -1.15
CA ASP A 61 2.23 4.17 -0.82
C ASP A 61 3.18 5.34 -0.51
N GLU A 62 2.91 6.53 -1.09
CA GLU A 62 3.73 7.72 -0.89
C GLU A 62 3.57 8.29 0.54
N GLU A 63 2.33 8.34 1.06
CA GLU A 63 2.06 8.80 2.43
C GLU A 63 2.55 7.80 3.49
N ARG A 64 2.40 6.50 3.26
CA ARG A 64 2.89 5.47 4.19
C ARG A 64 4.41 5.50 4.34
N SER A 65 5.13 5.74 3.25
CA SER A 65 6.60 5.76 3.22
C SER A 65 7.18 6.79 4.21
N ILE A 66 6.57 7.98 4.30
CA ILE A 66 7.06 9.07 5.16
C ILE A 66 6.85 8.74 6.63
N LEU A 67 5.63 8.31 7.00
CA LEU A 67 5.31 7.97 8.39
C LEU A 67 6.12 6.77 8.89
N THR A 68 6.26 5.73 8.08
CA THR A 68 7.08 4.57 8.43
C THR A 68 8.53 4.98 8.67
N ARG A 69 9.10 5.82 7.79
CA ARG A 69 10.47 6.30 7.93
C ARG A 69 10.70 7.13 9.20
N ILE A 70 9.74 8.01 9.55
CA ILE A 70 9.80 8.81 10.79
C ILE A 70 9.79 7.88 12.02
N VAL A 71 8.86 6.92 12.06
CA VAL A 71 8.74 5.96 13.17
C VAL A 71 10.03 5.16 13.31
N THR A 72 10.59 4.66 12.20
CA THR A 72 11.86 3.92 12.21
C THR A 72 13.00 4.77 12.79
N TYR A 73 13.15 6.03 12.39
CA TYR A 73 14.19 6.89 12.96
C TYR A 73 13.96 7.22 14.43
N LEU A 74 12.70 7.37 14.87
CA LEU A 74 12.35 7.58 16.27
C LEU A 74 12.78 6.40 17.14
N ILE A 75 12.52 5.16 16.68
CA ILE A 75 12.95 3.93 17.37
C ILE A 75 14.47 3.90 17.51
N TYR A 76 15.20 4.16 16.42
CA TYR A 76 16.66 4.22 16.47
C TYR A 76 17.18 5.31 17.40
N GLY A 77 16.56 6.51 17.38
CA GLY A 77 16.93 7.62 18.25
C GLY A 77 16.74 7.28 19.74
N ILE A 78 15.61 6.67 20.10
CA ILE A 78 15.34 6.22 21.48
C ILE A 78 16.31 5.11 21.88
N PHE A 79 16.58 4.15 21.00
CA PHE A 79 17.49 3.05 21.30
C PHE A 79 18.93 3.54 21.54
N ILE A 80 19.44 4.41 20.66
CA ILE A 80 20.77 5.01 20.80
C ILE A 80 20.82 5.92 22.03
N GLY A 81 19.85 6.81 22.21
CA GLY A 81 19.80 7.69 23.38
C GLY A 81 19.68 6.93 24.70
N GLY A 82 18.83 5.90 24.74
CA GLY A 82 18.63 5.04 25.90
C GLY A 82 19.87 4.23 26.24
N SER A 83 20.54 3.64 25.25
CA SER A 83 21.82 2.94 25.48
C SER A 83 22.91 3.86 26.02
N ILE A 84 23.06 5.07 25.46
CA ILE A 84 24.02 6.06 25.97
C ILE A 84 23.69 6.44 27.41
N TYR A 85 22.41 6.68 27.72
CA TYR A 85 21.98 7.03 29.07
C TYR A 85 22.32 5.92 30.08
N ILE A 86 22.05 4.66 29.73
CA ILE A 86 22.37 3.50 30.58
C ILE A 86 23.88 3.40 30.79
N ILE A 87 24.70 3.64 29.76
CA ILE A 87 26.16 3.59 29.89
C ILE A 87 26.69 4.72 30.79
N MET A 88 26.13 5.93 30.67
CA MET A 88 26.69 7.11 31.34
C MET A 88 26.21 7.33 32.78
N PHE A 89 25.01 6.85 33.12
CA PHE A 89 24.35 7.20 34.39
C PHE A 89 24.03 6.00 35.29
N THR A 90 24.36 4.77 34.87
CA THR A 90 24.12 3.58 35.69
C THR A 90 25.33 2.64 35.74
N ASP A 91 25.62 2.13 36.93
CA ASP A 91 26.65 1.10 37.18
C ASP A 91 26.25 -0.30 36.65
N ILE A 92 25.18 -0.38 35.86
CA ILE A 92 24.68 -1.62 35.25
C ILE A 92 25.75 -2.24 34.37
N VAL A 93 26.51 -1.42 33.64
CA VAL A 93 27.62 -1.91 32.80
C VAL A 93 28.70 -2.55 33.67
N GLU A 94 29.04 -1.94 34.81
CA GLU A 94 30.01 -2.49 35.76
C GLU A 94 29.49 -3.77 36.42
N GLN A 95 28.22 -3.82 36.84
CA GLN A 95 27.60 -5.05 37.38
C GLN A 95 27.52 -6.18 36.36
N ILE A 96 27.23 -5.87 35.09
CA ILE A 96 27.24 -6.87 34.02
C ILE A 96 28.67 -7.37 33.82
N LEU A 97 29.68 -6.48 33.75
CA LEU A 97 31.08 -6.88 33.61
C LEU A 97 31.59 -7.69 34.82
N HIS A 98 31.12 -7.40 36.03
CA HIS A 98 31.39 -8.16 37.26
C HIS A 98 30.72 -9.54 37.21
N ALA A 99 29.46 -9.62 36.78
CA ALA A 99 28.74 -10.88 36.59
C ALA A 99 29.38 -11.78 35.52
N PHE A 100 30.01 -11.18 34.50
CA PHE A 100 30.81 -11.89 33.50
C PHE A 100 32.27 -12.13 33.92
N GLY A 101 32.66 -11.73 35.14
CA GLY A 101 33.98 -12.02 35.73
C GLY A 101 35.15 -11.30 35.07
N VAL A 102 34.89 -10.22 34.33
CA VAL A 102 35.92 -9.47 33.58
C VAL A 102 36.66 -8.48 34.48
N THR A 103 36.05 -8.01 35.57
CA THR A 103 36.63 -7.09 36.56
C THR A 103 36.53 -7.68 37.96
N LYS A 104 37.62 -7.60 38.73
CA LYS A 104 37.74 -8.13 40.11
C LYS A 104 36.88 -7.36 41.11
#